data_AF-A0A7S1J6Z7-F1
#
_entry.id   AF-A0A7S1J6Z7-F1
#
_cell.length_a   1.000
_cell.length_b   1.000
_cell.length_c   1.000
_cell.angle_alpha   90.00
_cell.angle_beta   90.00
_cell.angle_gamma   90.00
#
_symmetry.space_group_name_H-M   'P 1'
#
loop_
_entity.id
_entity.type
_entity.pdbx_description
1 polymer ?
#
loop_
_entity_poly.entity_id
_entity_poly.type
_entity_poly.pdbx_seq_one_letter_code
_entity_poly.pdbx_strand_id
1 'polypeptide(L)'
;DDLDVLFARFEAECPRHGFVPLSMRATCLTGAEAPPAFLAPKCSHSPWPLAWMLLRIFRGPVTLSVGLFFLWLGAILMGPTLLRWLVLWLQDPKAGPYHGWLYAGLLLIMQVTAAMAQSLHSFVCARIGIQARAMLMTAVYRRCMYLSKQDRPDLGALQTLMTSD
;
A
#
# COMPACT_ATOMS: atom_id res chain seq x y z
N ASP A 1 -11.40 -12.31 -1.23
CA ASP A 1 -10.14 -13.05 -0.92
C ASP A 1 -9.02 -12.19 -0.36
N ASP A 2 -8.26 -11.43 -1.16
CA ASP A 2 -7.05 -10.76 -0.65
C ASP A 2 -7.36 -9.69 0.42
N LEU A 3 -8.44 -8.92 0.20
CA LEU A 3 -8.94 -7.93 1.15
C LEU A 3 -9.47 -8.59 2.43
N ASP A 4 -10.18 -9.72 2.33
CA ASP A 4 -10.70 -10.46 3.49
C ASP A 4 -9.57 -11.07 4.33
N VAL A 5 -8.53 -11.60 3.69
CA VAL A 5 -7.32 -12.11 4.36
C VAL A 5 -6.57 -10.98 5.05
N LEU A 6 -6.48 -9.81 4.42
CA LEU A 6 -5.91 -8.60 5.01
C LEU A 6 -6.73 -8.10 6.21
N PHE A 7 -8.06 -8.09 6.09
CA PHE A 7 -8.96 -7.78 7.20
C PHE A 7 -8.82 -8.79 8.34
N ALA A 8 -8.71 -10.08 8.04
CA ALA A 8 -8.50 -11.13 9.05
C ALA A 8 -7.14 -10.97 9.76
N ARG A 9 -6.08 -10.61 9.03
CA ARG A 9 -4.77 -10.30 9.63
C ARG A 9 -4.80 -9.02 10.48
N PHE A 10 -5.48 -7.99 10.00
CA PHE A 10 -5.66 -6.75 10.74
C PHE A 10 -6.45 -6.99 12.03
N GLU A 11 -7.52 -7.78 11.97
CA GLU A 11 -8.32 -8.17 13.13
C GLU A 11 -7.57 -9.11 14.09
N ALA A 12 -6.66 -9.96 13.60
CA ALA A 12 -5.84 -10.82 14.45
C ALA A 12 -4.75 -10.06 15.22
N GLU A 13 -4.23 -8.96 14.66
CA GLU A 13 -3.18 -8.15 15.31
C GLU A 13 -3.77 -7.01 16.19
N CYS A 14 -4.98 -6.54 15.89
CA CYS A 14 -5.75 -5.56 16.70
C CYS A 14 -5.93 -5.86 18.20
N PRO A 15 -6.18 -7.11 18.67
CA PRO A 15 -6.39 -7.38 20.10
C PRO A 15 -5.17 -7.11 20.97
N ARG A 16 -3.96 -7.07 20.39
CA ARG A 16 -2.72 -6.79 21.12
C ARG A 16 -2.60 -5.33 21.58
N HIS A 17 -3.43 -4.43 21.04
CA HIS A 17 -3.57 -3.03 21.45
C HIS A 17 -5.02 -2.65 21.83
N GLY A 18 -5.85 -3.63 22.21
CA GLY A 18 -7.18 -3.44 22.80
C GLY A 18 -8.31 -3.05 21.84
N PHE A 19 -8.24 -3.49 20.58
CA PHE A 19 -9.41 -3.54 19.70
C PHE A 19 -9.99 -4.96 19.71
N VAL A 20 -11.29 -5.07 20.04
CA VAL A 20 -12.00 -6.36 20.10
C VAL A 20 -12.12 -6.98 18.71
N PRO A 21 -11.80 -8.28 18.55
CA PRO A 21 -11.93 -8.98 17.27
C PRO A 21 -13.40 -9.31 16.94
N LEU A 22 -13.74 -9.30 15.64
CA LEU A 22 -15.08 -9.63 15.12
C LEU A 22 -15.53 -11.07 15.40
N SER A 23 -14.59 -11.97 15.68
CA SER A 23 -14.84 -13.38 15.99
C SER A 23 -15.73 -13.56 17.24
N MET A 24 -15.74 -12.58 18.15
CA MET A 24 -16.60 -12.61 19.34
C MET A 24 -18.06 -12.20 19.09
N ARG A 25 -18.42 -11.87 17.84
CA ARG A 25 -19.81 -11.47 17.52
C ARG A 25 -20.75 -12.66 17.30
N ALA A 26 -20.22 -13.86 17.07
CA ALA A 26 -21.06 -15.06 16.97
C ALA A 26 -21.55 -15.54 18.36
N THR A 27 -20.84 -15.23 19.44
CA THR A 27 -21.16 -15.69 20.80
C THR A 27 -22.03 -14.73 21.60
N CYS A 28 -22.25 -13.49 21.14
CA CYS A 28 -23.03 -12.48 21.86
C CYS A 28 -24.54 -12.44 21.51
N LEU A 29 -25.03 -13.27 20.57
CA LEU A 29 -26.49 -13.40 20.34
C LEU A 29 -27.20 -14.23 21.43
N THR A 30 -26.45 -14.96 22.25
CA THR A 30 -26.95 -15.56 23.49
C THR A 30 -26.73 -14.57 24.62
N GLY A 31 -27.83 -13.96 25.10
CA GLY A 31 -27.83 -12.96 26.15
C GLY A 31 -27.19 -13.46 27.46
N ALA A 32 -25.94 -13.09 27.67
CA ALA A 32 -25.25 -13.26 28.93
C ALA A 32 -24.61 -11.92 29.34
N GLU A 33 -24.87 -11.60 30.60
CA GLU A 33 -24.49 -10.44 31.40
C GLU A 33 -23.11 -9.83 31.05
N ALA A 34 -23.08 -8.50 30.94
CA ALA A 34 -21.89 -7.72 30.65
C ALA A 34 -20.89 -7.75 31.82
N PRO A 35 -19.62 -8.16 31.60
CA PRO A 35 -18.59 -7.95 32.61
C PRO A 35 -18.19 -6.46 32.66
N PRO A 36 -18.12 -5.85 33.86
CA PRO A 36 -17.63 -4.50 34.03
C PRO A 36 -16.10 -4.48 33.85
N ALA A 37 -15.58 -3.33 33.40
CA ALA A 37 -14.15 -3.08 33.12
C ALA A 37 -13.64 -3.58 31.77
N PHE A 38 -14.30 -3.11 30.69
CA PHE A 38 -13.67 -2.88 29.39
C PHE A 38 -12.66 -1.72 29.52
N LEU A 39 -11.54 -1.98 30.20
CA LEU A 39 -10.43 -1.02 30.34
C LEU A 39 -9.92 -0.71 28.94
N ALA A 40 -10.27 0.50 28.48
CA ALA A 40 -9.81 1.09 27.25
C ALA A 40 -8.29 0.94 27.15
N PRO A 41 -7.74 0.36 26.07
CA PRO A 41 -6.31 0.45 25.84
C PRO A 41 -5.93 1.94 25.79
N LYS A 42 -4.97 2.32 26.61
CA LYS A 42 -4.30 3.62 26.53
C LYS A 42 -3.58 3.65 25.17
N CYS A 43 -4.14 4.34 24.19
CA CYS A 43 -3.42 4.67 22.96
C CYS A 43 -2.28 5.62 23.34
N SER A 44 -1.09 5.07 23.51
CA SER A 44 0.12 5.86 23.68
C SER A 44 0.36 6.68 22.42
N HIS A 45 0.35 8.00 22.60
CA HIS A 45 0.52 9.04 21.59
C HIS A 45 1.94 8.98 20.99
N SER A 46 2.15 8.09 20.03
CA SER A 46 3.20 8.28 19.03
C SER A 46 2.65 7.89 17.67
N PRO A 47 2.99 8.61 16.58
CA PRO A 47 2.50 8.32 15.23
C PRO A 47 3.17 7.08 14.61
N TRP A 48 4.18 6.53 15.28
CA TRP A 48 5.01 5.44 14.80
C TRP A 48 4.40 4.03 14.82
N PRO A 49 3.55 3.61 15.77
CA PRO A 49 3.12 2.22 15.88
C PRO A 49 2.06 1.84 14.84
N LEU A 50 1.19 2.77 14.42
CA LEU A 50 0.11 2.48 13.47
C LEU A 50 0.63 2.34 12.04
N ALA A 51 1.47 3.29 11.59
CA ALA A 51 2.12 3.21 10.28
C ALA A 51 3.03 1.98 10.17
N TRP A 52 3.73 1.63 11.25
CA TRP A 52 4.61 0.46 11.29
C TRP A 52 3.83 -0.86 11.26
N MET A 53 2.67 -0.92 11.89
CA MET A 53 1.76 -2.07 11.85
C MET A 53 1.16 -2.25 10.45
N LEU A 54 0.69 -1.17 9.84
CA LEU A 54 0.17 -1.17 8.47
C LEU A 54 1.25 -1.62 7.49
N LEU A 55 2.47 -1.09 7.63
CA LEU A 55 3.61 -1.48 6.80
C LEU A 55 3.98 -2.96 6.98
N ARG A 56 3.81 -3.53 8.17
CA ARG A 56 4.08 -4.95 8.46
C ARG A 56 3.04 -5.88 7.83
N ILE A 57 1.79 -5.43 7.73
CA ILE A 57 0.68 -6.15 7.10
C ILE A 57 0.81 -6.13 5.57
N PHE A 58 1.18 -4.99 4.98
CA PHE A 58 1.30 -4.80 3.54
C PHE A 58 2.66 -5.21 2.94
N ARG A 59 3.54 -5.89 3.69
CA ARG A 59 4.92 -6.22 3.24
C ARG A 59 4.97 -6.95 1.90
N GLY A 60 4.04 -7.86 1.63
CA GLY A 60 4.00 -8.63 0.37
C GLY A 60 3.90 -7.71 -0.86
N PRO A 61 2.78 -7.02 -1.06
CA PRO A 61 2.60 -6.14 -2.21
C PRO A 61 3.58 -4.95 -2.22
N VAL A 62 4.02 -4.47 -1.05
CA VAL A 62 5.02 -3.39 -0.98
C VAL A 62 6.40 -3.85 -1.50
N THR A 63 6.84 -5.06 -1.16
CA THR A 63 8.12 -5.58 -1.69
C THR A 63 8.10 -5.74 -3.20
N LEU A 64 6.95 -6.14 -3.78
CA LEU A 64 6.76 -6.20 -5.22
C LEU A 64 6.86 -4.81 -5.87
N SER A 65 6.19 -3.79 -5.29
CA SER A 65 6.25 -2.41 -5.78
C SER A 65 7.66 -1.83 -5.76
N VAL A 66 8.43 -2.12 -4.72
CA VAL A 66 9.83 -1.69 -4.60
C VAL A 66 10.69 -2.36 -5.68
N GLY A 67 10.52 -3.67 -5.91
CA GLY A 67 11.22 -4.37 -6.98
C GLY A 67 10.92 -3.77 -8.36
N LEU A 68 9.66 -3.41 -8.61
CA LEU A 68 9.24 -2.80 -9.87
C LEU A 68 9.77 -1.38 -10.06
N PHE A 69 9.88 -0.62 -8.98
CA PHE A 69 10.50 0.70 -9.00
C PHE A 69 12.00 0.62 -9.31
N PHE A 70 12.71 -0.33 -8.71
CA PHE A 70 14.12 -0.57 -9.04
C PHE A 70 14.32 -0.99 -10.49
N LEU A 71 13.43 -1.82 -11.04
CA LEU A 71 13.48 -2.22 -12.44
C LEU A 71 13.29 -1.01 -13.38
N TRP A 72 12.31 -0.14 -13.08
CA TRP A 72 12.09 1.10 -13.80
C TRP A 72 13.31 2.04 -13.71
N LEU A 73 13.86 2.19 -12.52
CA LEU A 73 15.02 3.04 -12.27
C LEU A 73 16.28 2.54 -12.99
N GLY A 74 16.47 1.22 -13.06
CA GLY A 74 17.52 0.61 -13.87
C GLY A 74 17.34 0.90 -15.35
N ALA A 75 16.12 0.72 -15.89
CA ALA A 75 15.83 0.95 -17.29
C ALA A 75 16.03 2.42 -17.71
N ILE A 76 15.56 3.38 -16.90
CA ILE A 76 15.72 4.81 -17.21
C ILE A 76 17.19 5.25 -17.17
N LEU A 77 17.99 4.66 -16.27
CA LEU A 77 19.41 4.96 -16.15
C LEU A 77 20.23 4.40 -17.32
N MET A 78 19.80 3.26 -17.90
CA MET A 78 20.45 2.66 -19.07
C MET A 78 20.10 3.38 -20.39
N GLY A 79 18.98 4.09 -20.46
CA GLY A 79 18.56 4.90 -21.62
C GLY A 79 19.67 5.81 -22.19
N PRO A 80 20.28 6.72 -21.41
CA PRO A 80 21.35 7.60 -21.89
C PRO A 80 22.62 6.83 -22.27
N THR A 81 22.90 5.70 -21.62
CA THR A 81 24.05 4.85 -21.95
C THR A 81 23.87 4.25 -23.33
N LEU A 82 22.73 3.61 -23.62
CA LEU A 82 22.39 3.05 -24.93
C LEU A 82 22.44 4.10 -26.04
N LEU A 83 21.94 5.30 -25.79
CA LEU A 83 21.99 6.40 -26.75
C LEU A 83 23.44 6.76 -27.12
N ARG A 84 24.35 6.75 -26.14
CA ARG A 84 25.78 7.00 -26.37
C ARG A 84 26.42 5.92 -27.25
N TRP A 85 26.12 4.64 -27.02
CA TRP A 85 26.63 3.54 -27.85
C TRP A 85 26.12 3.65 -29.29
N LEU A 86 24.85 4.05 -29.47
CA LEU A 86 24.27 4.32 -30.78
C LEU A 86 25.03 5.44 -31.51
N VAL A 87 25.30 6.56 -30.83
CA VAL A 87 26.04 7.69 -31.42
C VAL A 87 27.46 7.30 -31.82
N LEU A 88 28.16 6.51 -30.99
CA LEU A 88 29.49 6.01 -31.34
C LEU A 88 29.45 5.12 -32.59
N TRP A 89 28.42 4.28 -32.75
CA TRP A 89 28.23 3.48 -33.97
C TRP A 89 27.96 4.34 -35.20
N LEU A 90 27.17 5.42 -35.07
CA LEU A 90 26.91 6.36 -36.17
C LEU A 90 28.17 7.10 -36.64
N GLN A 91 29.19 7.25 -35.78
CA GLN A 91 30.44 7.93 -36.14
C GLN A 91 31.42 7.04 -36.92
N ASP A 92 31.24 5.71 -36.92
CA ASP A 92 32.11 4.76 -37.62
C ASP A 92 31.52 4.33 -38.98
N PRO A 93 32.01 4.88 -40.11
CA PRO A 93 31.45 4.61 -41.44
C PRO A 93 31.74 3.18 -41.98
N LYS A 94 32.46 2.34 -41.23
CA LYS A 94 32.80 0.95 -41.61
C LYS A 94 31.91 -0.11 -40.97
N ALA A 95 30.98 0.28 -40.09
CA ALA A 95 30.15 -0.66 -39.37
C ALA A 95 28.94 -1.10 -40.21
N GLY A 96 28.73 -2.41 -40.35
CA GLY A 96 27.65 -2.96 -41.16
C GLY A 96 26.25 -2.60 -40.61
N PRO A 97 25.24 -2.41 -41.48
CA PRO A 97 23.91 -1.90 -41.11
C PRO A 97 23.15 -2.80 -40.12
N TYR A 98 23.51 -4.08 -40.02
CA TYR A 98 22.92 -5.05 -39.08
C TYR A 98 23.01 -4.61 -37.61
N HIS A 99 24.08 -3.89 -37.22
CA HIS A 99 24.27 -3.47 -35.83
C HIS A 99 23.29 -2.35 -35.42
N GLY A 100 22.93 -1.45 -36.34
CA GLY A 100 21.99 -0.36 -36.07
C GLY A 100 20.57 -0.85 -35.73
N TRP A 101 20.07 -1.84 -36.49
CA TRP A 101 18.77 -2.48 -36.21
C TRP A 101 18.74 -3.16 -34.84
N LEU A 102 19.87 -3.77 -34.46
CA LEU A 102 20.04 -4.40 -33.15
C LEU A 102 19.92 -3.37 -32.02
N TYR A 103 20.67 -2.25 -32.10
CA TYR A 103 20.61 -1.20 -31.07
C TYR A 103 19.25 -0.50 -31.00
N ALA A 104 18.61 -0.23 -32.13
CA ALA A 104 17.27 0.36 -32.16
C ALA A 104 16.21 -0.58 -31.56
N GLY A 105 16.31 -1.89 -31.85
CA GLY A 105 15.44 -2.90 -31.25
C GLY A 105 15.58 -2.99 -29.73
N LEU A 106 16.82 -3.01 -29.22
CA LEU A 106 17.07 -3.02 -27.77
C LEU A 106 16.52 -1.76 -27.08
N LEU A 107 16.70 -0.58 -27.69
CA LEU A 107 16.15 0.66 -27.17
C LEU A 107 14.63 0.59 -27.04
N LEU A 108 13.96 0.09 -28.07
CA LEU A 108 12.50 -0.03 -28.09
C LEU A 108 12.03 -0.96 -26.95
N ILE A 109 12.63 -2.15 -26.83
CA ILE A 109 12.28 -3.13 -25.80
C ILE A 109 12.50 -2.55 -24.39
N MET A 110 13.60 -1.83 -24.18
CA MET A 110 13.87 -1.20 -22.88
C MET A 110 12.85 -0.13 -22.51
N GLN A 111 12.50 0.75 -23.45
CA GLN A 111 11.51 1.80 -23.19
C GLN A 111 10.12 1.23 -22.94
N VAL A 112 9.73 0.17 -23.66
CA VAL A 112 8.46 -0.53 -23.43
C VAL A 112 8.43 -1.17 -22.04
N THR A 113 9.53 -1.81 -21.64
CA THR A 113 9.64 -2.42 -20.30
C THR A 113 9.57 -1.37 -19.19
N ALA A 114 10.23 -0.22 -19.38
CA ALA A 114 10.15 0.90 -18.45
C ALA A 114 8.71 1.44 -18.34
N ALA A 115 8.04 1.68 -19.46
CA ALA A 115 6.67 2.17 -19.47
C ALA A 115 5.70 1.19 -18.77
N MET A 116 5.84 -0.10 -19.04
CA MET A 116 5.06 -1.14 -18.37
C MET A 116 5.33 -1.16 -16.86
N ALA A 117 6.58 -1.16 -16.43
CA ALA A 117 6.95 -1.14 -15.01
C ALA A 117 6.38 0.07 -14.27
N GLN A 118 6.42 1.26 -14.89
CA GLN A 118 5.86 2.48 -14.32
C GLN A 118 4.33 2.38 -14.15
N SER A 119 3.62 1.89 -15.17
CA SER A 119 2.16 1.74 -15.12
C SER A 119 1.71 0.75 -14.04
N LEU A 120 2.42 -0.39 -13.92
CA LEU A 120 2.17 -1.41 -12.91
C LEU A 120 2.47 -0.90 -11.51
N HIS A 121 3.53 -0.11 -11.34
CA HIS A 121 3.87 0.48 -10.05
C HIS A 121 2.78 1.43 -9.57
N SER A 122 2.29 2.32 -10.44
CA SER A 122 1.16 3.21 -10.13
C SER A 122 -0.11 2.43 -9.79
N PHE A 123 -0.40 1.34 -10.51
CA PHE A 123 -1.55 0.50 -10.23
C PHE A 123 -1.46 -0.17 -8.86
N VAL A 124 -0.32 -0.79 -8.53
CA VAL A 124 -0.14 -1.49 -7.25
C VAL A 124 -0.19 -0.52 -6.08
N CYS A 125 0.44 0.66 -6.20
CA CYS A 125 0.39 1.70 -5.17
C CYS A 125 -1.05 2.22 -4.95
N ALA A 126 -1.81 2.45 -6.03
CA ALA A 126 -3.20 2.87 -5.93
C ALA A 126 -4.09 1.81 -5.27
N ARG A 127 -3.87 0.52 -5.60
CA ARG A 127 -4.56 -0.61 -4.96
C ARG A 127 -4.32 -0.63 -3.45
N ILE A 128 -3.05 -0.54 -3.03
CA ILE A 128 -2.69 -0.52 -1.60
C ILE A 128 -3.32 0.69 -0.89
N GLY A 129 -3.30 1.87 -1.51
CA GLY A 129 -3.88 3.08 -0.94
C GLY A 129 -5.38 2.96 -0.66
N ILE A 130 -6.15 2.41 -1.61
CA ILE A 130 -7.60 2.20 -1.44
C ILE A 130 -7.87 1.21 -0.29
N GLN A 131 -7.10 0.12 -0.23
CA GLN A 131 -7.25 -0.89 0.83
C GLN A 131 -6.90 -0.32 2.22
N ALA A 132 -5.83 0.48 2.30
CA ALA A 132 -5.42 1.14 3.54
C ALA A 132 -6.49 2.11 4.05
N ARG A 133 -7.03 2.96 3.17
CA ARG A 133 -8.13 3.88 3.50
C ARG A 133 -9.37 3.14 3.98
N ALA A 134 -9.76 2.06 3.31
CA ALA A 134 -10.91 1.26 3.72
C ALA A 134 -10.74 0.67 5.13
N MET A 135 -9.56 0.13 5.45
CA MET A 135 -9.27 -0.38 6.80
C MET A 135 -9.32 0.73 7.86
N LEU A 136 -8.72 1.89 7.57
CA LEU A 136 -8.72 3.02 8.48
C LEU A 136 -10.14 3.53 8.76
N MET A 137 -10.95 3.72 7.72
CA MET A 137 -12.36 4.15 7.86
C MET A 137 -13.17 3.17 8.70
N THR A 138 -13.02 1.85 8.49
CA THR A 138 -13.72 0.85 9.30
C THR A 138 -13.27 0.84 10.76
N ALA A 139 -11.97 1.05 11.03
CA ALA A 139 -11.45 1.13 12.39
C ALA A 139 -11.96 2.37 13.13
N VAL A 140 -11.95 3.54 12.48
CA VAL A 140 -12.48 4.80 13.02
C VAL A 140 -13.97 4.67 13.30
N TYR A 141 -14.75 4.19 12.33
CA TYR A 141 -16.19 4.01 12.49
C TYR A 141 -16.54 3.09 13.67
N ARG A 142 -15.84 1.96 13.79
CA ARG A 142 -16.02 1.05 14.94
C ARG A 142 -15.72 1.76 16.25
N ARG A 143 -14.61 2.52 16.33
CA ARG A 143 -14.25 3.24 17.56
C ARG A 143 -15.35 4.23 17.96
N CYS A 144 -15.87 5.02 17.02
CA CYS A 144 -16.94 5.99 17.28
C CYS A 144 -18.25 5.37 17.78
N MET A 145 -18.54 4.12 17.40
CA MET A 145 -19.72 3.39 17.90
C MET A 145 -19.58 2.96 19.37
N TYR A 146 -18.36 2.70 19.86
CA TYR A 146 -18.10 2.29 21.25
C TYR A 146 -17.81 3.45 22.22
N LEU A 147 -17.63 4.68 21.73
CA LEU A 147 -17.45 5.85 22.60
C LEU A 147 -18.77 6.28 23.26
N SER A 148 -18.71 6.55 24.56
CA SER A 148 -19.81 7.12 25.33
C SER A 148 -20.13 8.55 24.86
N LYS A 149 -21.37 9.02 25.06
CA LYS A 149 -21.90 10.28 24.50
C LYS A 149 -21.08 11.54 24.81
N GLN A 150 -20.25 11.50 25.86
CA GLN A 150 -19.46 12.64 26.33
C GLN A 150 -18.12 12.83 25.60
N ASP A 151 -17.57 11.77 25.01
CA ASP A 151 -16.31 11.81 24.21
C ASP A 151 -16.57 11.58 22.71
N ARG A 152 -17.83 11.46 22.28
CA ARG A 152 -18.15 11.18 20.88
C ARG A 152 -17.75 12.38 20.02
N PRO A 153 -16.85 12.22 19.03
CA PRO A 153 -16.52 13.29 18.11
C PRO A 153 -17.76 13.72 17.31
N ASP A 154 -17.89 15.02 17.09
CA ASP A 154 -18.99 15.58 16.32
C ASP A 154 -18.98 15.02 14.88
N LEU A 155 -20.17 14.78 14.34
CA LEU A 155 -20.33 14.13 13.04
C LEU A 155 -19.69 14.97 11.93
N GLY A 156 -19.79 16.30 12.03
CA GLY A 156 -19.17 17.24 11.08
C GLY A 156 -17.64 17.21 11.12
N ALA A 157 -17.05 17.05 12.31
CA ALA A 157 -15.59 16.91 12.46
C ALA A 157 -15.10 15.57 11.89
N LEU A 158 -15.85 14.49 12.12
CA LEU A 158 -15.59 13.17 11.54
C LEU A 158 -15.64 13.19 10.02
N GLN A 159 -16.69 13.77 9.44
CA GLN A 159 -16.84 13.84 7.98
C GLN A 159 -15.76 14.71 7.33
N THR A 160 -15.38 15.82 7.97
CA THR A 160 -14.27 16.68 7.53
C THR A 160 -12.94 15.94 7.56
N LEU A 161 -12.69 15.15 8.60
CA LEU A 161 -11.52 14.27 8.67
C LEU A 161 -11.54 13.21 7.56
N MET A 162 -12.68 12.55 7.35
CA MET A 162 -12.78 11.47 6.36
C MET A 162 -12.66 11.94 4.91
N THR A 163 -13.09 13.17 4.61
CA THR A 163 -12.98 13.75 3.27
C THR A 163 -11.62 14.41 3.00
N SER A 164 -10.85 14.69 4.06
CA SER A 164 -9.54 15.36 3.95
C SER A 164 -8.37 14.36 3.87
N ASP A 165 -8.62 13.06 4.07
CA ASP A 165 -7.66 11.96 3.87
C ASP A 165 -7.59 11.49 2.40
#